data_AF-A0A3Q9GDU0-F1
#
_entry.id   AF-A0A3Q9GDU0-F1
#
_cell.length_a   1.000
_cell.length_b   1.000
_cell.length_c   1.000
_cell.angle_alpha   90.00
_cell.angle_beta   90.00
_cell.angle_gamma   90.00
#
_symmetry.space_group_name_H-M   'P 1'
#
loop_
_entity.id
_entity.type
_entity.pdbx_description
1 polymer ?
#
loop_
_entity_poly.entity_id
_entity_poly.type
_entity_poly.pdbx_seq_one_letter_code
_entity_poly.pdbx_strand_id
1 'polypeptide(L)'
;MGSLAVIEDTHADVTSLAKLDGEEVVAFSIIRSKGASETSVVAAVDDALADLQAQMTDLKIEKIVDYAAPIEESYQATMRMLIEGCILAVIVVFIFLRDWRATFVAATALLLSIIPTFLSCICLVLA
;
A
#
# COMPACT_ATOMS: atom_id res chain seq x y z
N MET A 1 -50.72 -3.37 30.68
CA MET A 1 -49.97 -3.86 29.51
C MET A 1 -48.52 -3.48 29.72
N GLY A 2 -47.58 -4.44 29.63
CA GLY A 2 -46.17 -4.12 29.41
C GLY A 2 -45.20 -4.28 30.58
N SER A 3 -45.32 -5.30 31.43
CA SER A 3 -44.12 -5.94 32.00
C SER A 3 -43.59 -6.88 30.94
N LEU A 4 -42.37 -6.67 30.42
CA LEU A 4 -41.51 -7.63 29.69
C LEU A 4 -40.49 -6.86 28.85
N ALA A 5 -39.40 -6.38 29.46
CA ALA A 5 -38.14 -6.17 28.78
C ALA A 5 -37.04 -6.00 29.83
N VAL A 6 -36.27 -7.05 30.06
CA VAL A 6 -34.95 -6.93 30.68
C VAL A 6 -34.05 -6.43 29.55
N ILE A 7 -33.58 -5.19 29.64
CA ILE A 7 -32.54 -4.69 28.75
C ILE A 7 -31.23 -5.20 29.33
N GLU A 8 -30.80 -6.37 28.86
CA GLU A 8 -29.43 -6.83 29.02
C GLU A 8 -28.61 -6.25 27.87
N ASP A 9 -27.59 -5.47 28.22
CA ASP A 9 -26.56 -5.00 27.29
C ASP A 9 -25.64 -6.20 26.96
N THR A 10 -26.19 -7.15 26.20
CA THR A 10 -25.48 -8.33 25.74
C THR A 10 -24.74 -7.98 24.46
N HIS A 11 -23.48 -8.41 24.37
CA HIS A 11 -22.64 -8.19 23.20
C HIS A 11 -23.33 -8.74 21.95
N ALA A 12 -23.29 -7.97 20.86
CA ALA A 12 -23.89 -8.33 19.58
C ALA A 12 -23.47 -9.76 19.17
N ASP A 13 -24.47 -10.57 18.82
CA ASP A 13 -24.31 -11.98 18.42
C ASP A 13 -23.06 -12.20 17.56
N VAL A 14 -22.21 -13.14 17.97
CA VAL A 14 -21.01 -13.57 17.25
C VAL A 14 -21.44 -14.25 15.95
N THR A 15 -21.74 -13.44 14.93
CA THR A 15 -22.37 -13.91 13.68
C THR A 15 -21.36 -14.65 12.79
N SER A 16 -20.08 -14.61 13.15
CA SER A 16 -19.04 -15.38 12.46
C SER A 16 -18.06 -15.94 13.49
N LEU A 17 -18.14 -17.24 13.72
CA LEU A 17 -17.06 -18.03 14.33
C LEU A 17 -15.87 -18.00 13.37
N ALA A 18 -15.10 -16.92 13.39
CA ALA A 18 -13.81 -16.88 12.74
C ALA A 18 -12.84 -17.68 13.63
N LYS A 19 -12.63 -18.95 13.29
CA LYS A 19 -11.57 -19.74 13.90
C LYS A 19 -10.29 -19.54 13.10
N LEU A 20 -9.25 -19.03 13.76
CA LEU A 20 -7.89 -19.03 13.23
C LEU A 20 -7.15 -20.13 14.00
N ASP A 21 -6.67 -21.15 13.30
CA ASP A 21 -5.94 -22.30 13.87
C ASP A 21 -6.62 -23.03 15.05
N GLY A 22 -7.96 -22.95 15.15
CA GLY A 22 -8.75 -23.63 16.16
C GLY A 22 -9.10 -22.81 17.40
N GLU A 23 -8.55 -21.60 17.53
CA GLU A 23 -8.88 -20.62 18.57
C GLU A 23 -9.96 -19.65 18.09
N GLU A 24 -10.85 -19.22 18.99
CA GLU A 24 -11.88 -18.23 18.70
C GLU A 24 -11.23 -16.86 18.56
N VAL A 25 -11.23 -16.30 17.34
CA VAL A 25 -10.69 -14.96 17.09
C VAL A 25 -11.79 -14.01 16.62
N VAL A 26 -11.65 -12.74 16.96
CA VAL A 26 -12.51 -11.68 16.42
C VAL A 26 -11.83 -11.11 15.18
N ALA A 27 -12.40 -11.37 14.00
CA ALA A 27 -11.88 -10.86 12.74
C ALA A 27 -12.43 -9.45 12.45
N PHE A 28 -11.54 -8.50 12.20
CA PHE A 28 -11.89 -7.17 11.72
C PHE A 28 -11.39 -6.99 10.29
N SER A 29 -12.23 -6.44 9.41
CA SER A 29 -11.85 -6.10 8.03
C SER A 29 -11.78 -4.59 7.89
N ILE A 30 -10.60 -4.09 7.53
CA ILE A 30 -10.35 -2.65 7.36
C ILE A 30 -10.32 -2.36 5.87
N ILE A 31 -11.28 -1.54 5.41
CA ILE A 31 -11.40 -1.15 4.01
C ILE A 31 -11.03 0.33 3.89
N ARG A 32 -10.14 0.64 2.95
CA ARG A 32 -9.73 2.01 2.65
C ARG A 32 -10.91 2.83 2.12
N SER A 33 -11.03 4.07 2.59
CA SER A 33 -11.99 5.04 2.06
C SER A 33 -11.55 5.60 0.70
N LYS A 34 -12.51 5.90 -0.19
CA LYS A 34 -12.24 6.45 -1.54
C LYS A 34 -11.41 7.74 -1.44
N GLY A 35 -10.27 7.77 -2.12
CA GLY A 35 -9.37 8.93 -2.17
C GLY A 35 -8.20 8.91 -1.17
N ALA A 36 -8.16 7.98 -0.20
CA ALA A 36 -6.99 7.82 0.66
C ALA A 36 -5.88 7.02 -0.04
N SER A 37 -4.60 7.25 0.29
CA SER A 37 -3.51 6.41 -0.24
C SER A 37 -3.45 5.07 0.49
N GLU A 38 -3.33 3.98 -0.26
CA GLU A 38 -3.28 2.61 0.29
C GLU A 38 -2.17 2.42 1.30
N THR A 39 -0.97 2.90 0.97
CA THR A 39 0.21 2.83 1.83
C THR A 39 0.07 3.67 3.10
N SER A 40 -0.58 4.84 3.01
CA SER A 40 -0.80 5.72 4.17
C SER A 40 -1.81 5.14 5.17
N VAL A 41 -2.84 4.44 4.68
CA VAL A 41 -3.84 3.82 5.55
C VAL A 41 -3.23 2.61 6.26
N VAL A 42 -2.42 1.82 5.57
CA VAL A 42 -1.73 0.67 6.18
C VAL A 42 -0.79 1.12 7.28
N ALA A 43 0.03 2.16 7.05
CA ALA A 43 0.90 2.72 8.08
C ALA A 43 0.12 3.22 9.30
N ALA A 44 -0.98 3.96 9.09
CA ALA A 44 -1.81 4.46 10.18
C ALA A 44 -2.51 3.34 10.97
N VAL A 45 -2.89 2.25 10.29
CA VAL A 45 -3.46 1.07 10.93
C VAL A 45 -2.40 0.32 11.74
N ASP A 46 -1.21 0.10 11.18
CA ASP A 46 -0.11 -0.57 11.89
C ASP A 46 0.33 0.24 13.14
N ASP A 47 0.37 1.57 13.05
CA ASP A 47 0.65 2.45 14.20
C ASP A 47 -0.44 2.34 15.28
N ALA A 48 -1.72 2.40 14.89
CA ALA A 48 -2.84 2.26 15.82
C ALA A 48 -2.89 0.87 16.48
N LEU A 49 -2.53 -0.18 15.73
CA LEU A 49 -2.41 -1.54 16.25
C LEU A 49 -1.27 -1.67 17.25
N ALA A 50 -0.12 -1.04 16.98
CA ALA A 50 1.01 -1.01 17.92
C ALA A 50 0.64 -0.30 19.23
N ASP A 51 -0.06 0.84 19.16
CA ASP A 51 -0.54 1.57 20.33
C ASP A 51 -1.55 0.78 21.16
N LEU A 52 -2.46 0.05 20.50
CA LEU A 52 -3.43 -0.83 21.16
C LEU A 52 -2.75 -2.04 21.81
N GLN A 53 -1.77 -2.63 21.13
CA GLN A 53 -1.02 -3.77 21.65
C GLN A 53 -0.13 -3.39 22.85
N ALA A 54 0.37 -2.16 22.88
CA ALA A 54 1.09 -1.62 24.04
C ALA A 54 0.17 -1.41 25.27
N GLN A 55 -1.11 -1.12 25.05
CA GLN A 55 -2.10 -0.91 26.12
C GLN A 55 -2.77 -2.21 26.60
N MET A 56 -2.85 -3.22 25.74
CA MET A 56 -3.54 -4.49 26.01
C MET A 56 -2.60 -5.68 25.80
N THR A 57 -1.71 -5.93 26.77
CA THR A 57 -0.69 -7.00 26.71
C THR A 57 -1.30 -8.42 26.69
N ASP A 58 -2.57 -8.57 27.09
CA ASP A 58 -3.30 -9.84 27.11
C ASP A 58 -3.90 -10.24 25.75
N LEU A 59 -3.88 -9.35 24.74
CA LEU A 59 -4.46 -9.61 23.42
C LEU A 59 -3.38 -9.60 22.33
N LYS A 60 -3.25 -10.72 21.61
CA LYS A 60 -2.36 -10.83 20.45
C LYS A 60 -3.14 -10.51 19.18
N ILE A 61 -2.87 -9.35 18.58
CA ILE A 61 -3.46 -8.96 17.29
C ILE A 61 -2.50 -9.38 16.19
N GLU A 62 -2.97 -10.23 15.26
CA GLU A 62 -2.17 -10.72 14.14
C GLU A 62 -2.84 -10.37 12.82
N LYS A 63 -2.06 -9.85 11.85
CA LYS A 63 -2.55 -9.53 10.51
C LYS A 63 -2.72 -10.81 9.70
N ILE A 64 -3.98 -11.24 9.53
CA ILE A 64 -4.31 -12.49 8.83
C ILE A 64 -4.15 -12.34 7.30
N VAL A 65 -4.60 -11.21 6.74
CA VAL A 65 -4.48 -10.93 5.30
C VAL A 65 -4.10 -9.47 5.10
N ASP A 66 -2.99 -9.24 4.42
CA ASP A 66 -2.54 -7.92 3.98
C ASP A 66 -2.48 -7.88 2.45
N TYR A 67 -3.38 -7.10 1.85
CA TYR A 67 -3.43 -6.90 0.40
C TYR A 67 -2.49 -5.79 -0.10
N ALA A 68 -1.99 -4.93 0.80
CA ALA A 68 -1.17 -3.80 0.44
C ALA A 68 0.33 -4.13 0.42
N ALA A 69 0.79 -5.05 1.27
CA ALA A 69 2.19 -5.48 1.30
C ALA A 69 2.72 -5.98 -0.06
N PRO A 70 2.01 -6.84 -0.82
CA PRO A 70 2.46 -7.27 -2.14
C PRO A 70 2.54 -6.13 -3.17
N ILE A 71 1.68 -5.11 -3.02
CA ILE A 71 1.64 -3.94 -3.91
C ILE A 71 2.87 -3.06 -3.66
N GLU A 72 3.20 -2.80 -2.40
CA GLU A 72 4.39 -2.04 -2.04
C GLU A 72 5.68 -2.75 -2.48
N GLU A 73 5.77 -4.07 -2.26
CA GLU A 73 6.92 -4.85 -2.71
C GLU A 73 7.09 -4.80 -4.23
N SER A 74 5.99 -4.94 -4.97
CA SER A 74 5.98 -4.83 -6.44
C SER A 74 6.39 -3.43 -6.91
N TYR A 75 5.96 -2.38 -6.20
CA TYR A 75 6.36 -1.01 -6.47
C TYR A 75 7.87 -0.81 -6.28
N GLN A 76 8.41 -1.26 -5.14
CA GLN A 76 9.85 -1.19 -4.84
C GLN A 76 10.68 -1.99 -5.84
N ALA A 77 10.23 -3.19 -6.21
CA ALA A 77 10.88 -4.02 -7.22
C ALA A 77 10.91 -3.31 -8.59
N THR A 78 9.78 -2.74 -9.01
CA THR A 78 9.68 -1.99 -10.27
C THR A 78 10.60 -0.77 -10.26
N MET A 79 10.67 -0.04 -9.15
CA MET A 79 11.56 1.13 -9.02
C MET A 79 13.04 0.73 -9.14
N ARG A 80 13.46 -0.37 -8.51
CA ARG A 80 14.82 -0.90 -8.65
C ARG A 80 15.13 -1.29 -10.09
N MET A 81 14.23 -2.03 -10.74
CA MET A 81 14.36 -2.40 -12.15
C MET A 81 14.46 -1.18 -13.06
N LEU A 82 13.69 -0.13 -12.79
CA LEU A 82 13.74 1.12 -13.54
C LEU A 82 15.13 1.78 -13.43
N ILE A 83 15.68 1.88 -12.22
CA ILE A 83 17.00 2.48 -11.99
C ILE A 83 18.10 1.67 -12.67
N GLU A 84 18.08 0.35 -12.50
CA GLU A 84 19.03 -0.56 -13.15
C GLU A 84 18.94 -0.46 -14.69
N GLY A 85 17.72 -0.42 -15.23
CA GLY A 85 17.46 -0.23 -16.65
C GLY A 85 17.94 1.13 -17.17
N CYS A 86 17.74 2.22 -16.43
CA CYS A 86 18.24 3.54 -16.78
C CYS A 86 19.77 3.58 -16.84
N ILE A 87 20.45 2.97 -15.87
CA ILE A 87 21.92 2.90 -15.86
C ILE A 87 22.43 2.12 -17.07
N LEU A 88 21.84 0.96 -17.36
CA LEU A 88 22.20 0.16 -18.53
C LEU A 88 21.95 0.92 -19.85
N ALA A 89 20.83 1.64 -19.96
CA ALA A 89 20.52 2.44 -21.13
C ALA A 89 21.58 3.54 -21.37
N VAL A 90 22.00 4.25 -20.33
CA VAL A 90 23.06 5.26 -20.41
C VAL A 90 24.37 4.64 -20.90
N ILE A 91 24.75 3.46 -20.38
CA ILE A 91 25.97 2.75 -20.80
C ILE A 91 25.91 2.36 -22.28
N VAL A 92 24.78 1.82 -22.75
CA VAL A 92 24.61 1.42 -24.16
C VAL A 92 24.69 2.63 -25.09
N VAL A 93 24.01 3.74 -24.74
CA VAL A 93 24.07 4.99 -25.52
C VAL A 93 25.48 5.58 -25.52
N PHE A 94 26.19 5.50 -24.40
CA PHE A 94 27.58 5.93 -24.29
C PHE A 94 28.51 5.16 -25.23
N ILE A 95 28.38 3.83 -25.27
CA ILE A 95 29.19 2.97 -26.15
C ILE A 95 28.91 3.28 -27.63
N PHE A 96 27.65 3.55 -27.99
CA PHE A 96 27.27 3.87 -29.37
C PHE A 96 27.80 5.23 -29.84
N LEU A 97 27.71 6.27 -29.01
CA LEU A 97 28.06 7.63 -29.41
C LEU A 97 29.56 7.95 -29.21
N ARG A 98 30.24 7.28 -28.26
CA ARG A 98 31.63 7.56 -27.87
C ARG A 98 31.91 9.05 -27.58
N ASP A 99 30.86 9.83 -27.29
CA ASP A 99 30.91 11.24 -26.93
C ASP A 99 30.00 11.46 -25.72
N TRP A 100 30.61 11.79 -24.59
CA TRP A 100 29.94 11.99 -23.31
C TRP A 100 28.92 13.16 -23.35
N ARG A 101 29.14 14.16 -24.22
CA ARG A 101 28.24 15.31 -24.34
C ARG A 101 26.95 14.92 -25.05
N ALA A 102 27.05 14.15 -26.13
CA ALA A 102 25.89 13.70 -26.90
C ALA A 102 25.04 12.71 -26.10
N THR A 103 25.67 11.78 -25.36
CA THR A 103 24.98 10.85 -24.47
C THR A 103 24.21 11.54 -23.36
N PHE A 104 24.76 12.59 -22.74
CA PHE A 104 24.09 13.29 -21.66
C PHE A 104 22.83 14.04 -22.14
N VAL A 105 22.89 14.63 -23.34
CA VAL A 105 21.73 15.29 -23.97
C VAL A 105 20.63 14.26 -24.27
N ALA A 106 20.98 13.09 -24.82
CA ALA A 106 20.01 12.04 -25.12
C ALA A 106 19.37 11.42 -23.86
N ALA A 107 20.18 11.15 -22.84
CA ALA A 107 19.70 10.57 -21.57
C ALA A 107 18.77 11.54 -20.81
N THR A 108 19.12 12.83 -20.77
CA THR A 108 18.26 13.84 -20.13
C THR A 108 16.98 14.09 -20.92
N ALA A 109 17.01 14.02 -22.26
CA ALA A 109 15.81 14.09 -23.08
C ALA A 109 14.84 12.94 -22.80
N LEU A 110 15.35 11.71 -22.62
CA LEU A 110 14.53 10.55 -22.23
C LEU A 110 13.87 10.74 -20.86
N LEU A 111 14.63 11.17 -19.85
CA LEU A 111 14.09 11.43 -18.51
C LEU A 111 13.08 12.58 -18.51
N LEU A 112 13.37 13.65 -19.25
CA LEU A 112 12.50 14.83 -19.34
C LEU A 112 11.17 14.49 -20.03
N SER A 113 11.13 13.51 -20.95
CA SER A 113 9.91 13.08 -21.65
C SER A 113 8.88 12.40 -20.74
N ILE A 114 9.33 11.80 -19.63
CA ILE A 114 8.43 11.12 -18.68
C ILE A 114 7.52 12.12 -17.94
N ILE A 115 8.06 13.29 -17.56
CA ILE A 115 7.33 14.33 -16.82
C ILE A 115 6.07 14.83 -17.56
N PRO A 116 6.14 15.29 -18.83
CA PRO A 116 4.96 15.73 -19.57
C PRO A 116 3.99 14.57 -19.86
N THR A 117 4.48 13.33 -19.97
CA THR A 117 3.63 12.16 -20.14
C THR A 117 2.72 11.95 -18.92
N PHE A 118 3.28 12.03 -17.70
CA PHE A 118 2.48 11.97 -16.47
C PHE A 118 1.53 13.15 -16.32
N LEU A 119 1.97 14.36 -16.69
CA LEU A 119 1.15 15.57 -16.67
C LEU A 119 -0.05 15.46 -17.62
N SER A 120 0.15 14.90 -18.82
CA SER A 120 -0.94 14.64 -19.76
C SER A 120 -1.91 13.58 -19.25
N CYS A 121 -1.39 12.51 -18.63
CA CYS A 121 -2.23 11.44 -18.09
C CYS A 121 -3.11 11.95 -16.94
N ILE A 122 -2.53 12.71 -16.00
CA ILE A 122 -3.30 13.22 -14.87
C ILE A 122 -4.33 14.28 -15.30
N CYS A 123 -3.98 15.11 -16.28
CA CYS A 123 -4.90 16.07 -16.86
C CYS A 123 -6.10 15.38 -17.53
N LEU A 124 -5.89 14.22 -18.16
CA LEU A 124 -6.96 13.44 -18.79
C LEU A 124 -7.86 12.74 -17.76
N VAL A 125 -7.34 12.32 -16.62
CA VAL A 125 -8.13 11.69 -15.55
C VAL A 125 -8.98 12.71 -14.78
N LEU A 126 -8.58 13.99 -14.75
CA LEU A 126 -9.27 15.08 -14.05
C LEU A 126 -10.31 15.83 -14.91
N ALA A 127 -10.28 15.65 -16.24
CA ALA A 127 -11.21 16.29 -17.19
C ALA A 127 -12.43 15.39 -17.48
#